data_AF-A0A7Z0PRJ2-F1
#
_entry.id   AF-A0A7Z0PRJ2-F1
#
_cell.length_a   1.000
_cell.length_b   1.000
_cell.length_c   1.000
_cell.angle_alpha   90.00
_cell.angle_beta   90.00
_cell.angle_gamma   90.00
#
_symmetry.space_group_name_H-M   'P 1'
#
loop_
_entity.id
_entity.type
_entity.pdbx_description
1 polymer ?
#
loop_
_entity_poly.entity_id
_entity_poly.type
_entity_poly.pdbx_seq_one_letter_code
_entity_poly.pdbx_strand_id
1 'polypeptide(L)'
;MAQQPSYSDIQKAVRVEKFRVWAAWFAGGFVMLGITNASSDIAYLGDIMLILFTVGLVAFTFVAFKMTNALNRKAEAARREALGDDLM
;
A
#
# COMPACT_ATOMS: atom_id res chain seq x y z
N MET A 1 30.11 15.72 3.21
CA MET A 1 29.57 15.66 1.83
C MET A 1 28.50 14.59 1.83
N ALA A 2 27.23 14.95 1.63
CA ALA A 2 26.16 13.95 1.60
C ALA A 2 26.35 13.06 0.37
N GLN A 3 26.61 11.78 0.59
CA GLN A 3 26.71 10.79 -0.49
C GLN A 3 25.33 10.68 -1.12
N GLN A 4 25.19 11.08 -2.38
CA GLN A 4 23.90 10.96 -3.07
C GLN A 4 23.52 9.46 -3.08
N PRO A 5 22.31 9.10 -2.64
CA PRO A 5 21.90 7.71 -2.63
C PRO A 5 21.97 7.16 -4.06
N SER A 6 22.65 6.01 -4.22
CA SER A 6 22.71 5.34 -5.50
C SER A 6 21.31 4.97 -5.96
N TYR A 7 21.04 5.00 -7.27
CA TYR A 7 19.78 4.56 -7.85
C TYR A 7 19.30 3.20 -7.33
N SER A 8 20.24 2.28 -7.06
CA SER A 8 19.94 0.96 -6.47
C SER A 8 19.33 1.06 -5.06
N ASP A 9 19.74 2.04 -4.26
CA ASP A 9 19.26 2.22 -2.89
C ASP A 9 17.83 2.79 -2.90
N ILE A 10 17.55 3.70 -3.83
CA ILE A 10 16.20 4.25 -4.05
C ILE A 10 15.23 3.14 -4.48
N GLN A 11 15.64 2.26 -5.42
CA GLN A 11 14.80 1.13 -5.84
C GLN A 11 14.52 0.15 -4.70
N LYS A 12 15.52 -0.17 -3.88
CA LYS A 12 15.36 -1.04 -2.70
C LYS A 12 14.40 -0.41 -1.70
N ALA A 13 14.57 0.87 -1.39
CA ALA A 13 13.68 1.60 -0.48
C ALA A 13 12.22 1.60 -0.98
N VAL A 14 12.01 1.89 -2.27
CA VAL A 14 10.68 1.85 -2.89
C VAL A 14 10.05 0.45 -2.81
N ARG A 15 10.83 -0.60 -3.03
CA ARG A 15 10.34 -1.98 -2.93
C ARG A 15 9.92 -2.33 -1.51
N VAL A 16 10.74 -1.99 -0.52
CA VAL A 16 10.43 -2.21 0.91
C VAL A 16 9.15 -1.46 1.28
N GLU A 17 9.00 -0.21 0.84
CA GLU A 17 7.85 0.59 1.20
C GLU A 17 6.55 0.06 0.56
N LYS A 18 6.61 -0.39 -0.70
CA LYS A 18 5.48 -1.12 -1.32
C LYS A 18 5.12 -2.36 -0.52
N PHE A 19 6.12 -3.15 -0.12
CA PHE A 19 5.88 -4.36 0.66
C PHE A 19 5.22 -4.04 2.00
N ARG A 20 5.62 -2.95 2.66
CA ARG A 20 5.00 -2.48 3.92
C ARG A 20 3.56 -2.03 3.73
N VAL A 21 3.25 -1.32 2.63
CA VAL A 21 1.87 -0.93 2.30
C VAL A 21 0.98 -2.17 2.15
N TRP A 22 1.44 -3.17 1.39
CA TRP A 22 0.69 -4.41 1.20
C TRP A 22 0.60 -5.23 2.49
N ALA A 23 1.69 -5.32 3.27
CA ALA A 23 1.68 -6.00 4.57
C ALA A 23 0.67 -5.37 5.55
N ALA A 24 0.58 -4.03 5.58
CA ALA A 24 -0.41 -3.33 6.40
C ALA A 24 -1.85 -3.60 5.91
N TRP A 25 -2.08 -3.62 4.60
CA TRP A 25 -3.37 -3.97 4.01
C TRP A 25 -3.79 -5.41 4.38
N PHE A 26 -2.88 -6.38 4.24
CA PHE A 26 -3.14 -7.77 4.63
C PHE A 26 -3.40 -7.92 6.12
N ALA A 27 -2.59 -7.28 6.97
CA ALA A 27 -2.78 -7.31 8.42
C ALA A 27 -4.15 -6.74 8.83
N GLY A 28 -4.55 -5.60 8.25
CA GLY A 28 -5.88 -5.02 8.45
C GLY A 28 -7.00 -5.97 8.01
N GLY A 29 -6.83 -6.62 6.86
CA GLY A 29 -7.76 -7.64 6.37
C GLY A 29 -7.93 -8.83 7.32
N PHE A 30 -6.84 -9.35 7.88
CA PHE A 30 -6.89 -10.44 8.87
C PHE A 30 -7.61 -10.04 10.16
N VAL A 31 -7.38 -8.82 10.67
CA VAL A 31 -8.10 -8.32 11.84
C VAL A 31 -9.59 -8.22 11.56
N MET A 32 -9.97 -7.67 10.39
CA MET A 32 -11.36 -7.55 9.98
C MET A 32 -12.04 -8.91 9.89
N LEU A 33 -11.38 -9.92 9.31
CA LEU A 33 -11.89 -11.29 9.27
C LEU A 33 -12.11 -11.87 10.68
N GLY A 34 -11.20 -11.60 11.61
CA GLY A 34 -11.36 -11.99 13.01
C GLY A 34 -12.60 -11.35 13.65
N ILE A 35 -12.84 -10.06 13.39
CA ILE A 35 -14.03 -9.34 13.89
C ILE A 35 -15.31 -9.90 13.26
N THR A 36 -15.33 -10.13 11.95
CA THR A 36 -16.49 -10.73 11.25
C THR A 36 -16.86 -12.07 11.86
N ASN A 37 -15.87 -12.94 12.08
CA ASN A 37 -16.09 -14.26 12.65
C ASN A 37 -16.62 -14.17 14.08
N ALA A 38 -16.00 -13.33 14.92
CA ALA A 38 -16.43 -13.09 16.30
C ALA A 38 -17.83 -12.46 16.42
N SER A 39 -18.29 -11.73 15.38
CA SER A 39 -19.58 -11.04 15.38
C SER A 39 -20.70 -11.83 14.69
N SER A 40 -20.41 -13.04 14.22
CA SER A 40 -21.33 -13.84 13.39
C SER A 40 -22.59 -14.32 14.13
N ASP A 41 -22.56 -14.39 15.46
CA ASP A 41 -23.70 -14.83 16.28
C ASP A 41 -24.81 -13.76 16.43
N ILE A 42 -24.60 -12.54 15.93
CA ILE A 42 -25.55 -11.44 16.09
C ILE A 42 -26.24 -11.14 14.75
N ALA A 43 -27.48 -11.61 14.60
CA ALA A 43 -28.23 -11.68 13.34
C ALA A 43 -28.28 -10.39 12.49
N TYR A 44 -28.33 -9.19 13.10
CA TYR A 44 -28.36 -7.91 12.37
C TYR A 44 -26.99 -7.26 12.18
N LEU A 45 -26.03 -7.60 13.03
CA LEU A 45 -24.67 -7.06 12.97
C LEU A 45 -23.87 -7.69 11.82
N GLY A 46 -24.21 -8.92 11.43
CA GLY A 46 -23.60 -9.61 10.29
C GLY A 46 -23.70 -8.81 8.98
N ASP A 47 -24.91 -8.41 8.59
CA ASP A 47 -25.12 -7.68 7.31
C ASP A 47 -24.48 -6.29 7.31
N ILE A 48 -24.59 -5.55 8.42
CA ILE A 48 -23.98 -4.21 8.55
C ILE A 48 -22.45 -4.32 8.49
N MET A 49 -21.86 -5.27 9.22
CA MET A 49 -20.42 -5.50 9.20
C MET A 49 -19.96 -5.95 7.81
N LEU A 50 -20.71 -6.82 7.12
CA LEU A 50 -20.40 -7.24 5.76
C LEU A 50 -20.32 -6.04 4.80
N ILE A 51 -21.30 -5.14 4.83
CA ILE A 51 -21.32 -3.94 3.98
C ILE A 51 -20.16 -3.00 4.34
N LEU A 52 -19.97 -2.69 5.63
CA LEU A 52 -18.87 -1.81 6.08
C LEU A 52 -17.50 -2.38 5.73
N PHE A 53 -17.31 -3.68 5.90
CA PHE A 53 -16.06 -4.34 5.56
C PHE A 53 -15.83 -4.41 4.06
N THR A 54 -16.86 -4.63 3.26
CA THR A 54 -16.73 -4.63 1.80
C THR A 54 -16.35 -3.24 1.30
N VAL A 55 -17.06 -2.20 1.73
CA VAL A 55 -16.77 -0.81 1.35
C VAL A 55 -15.39 -0.38 1.86
N GLY A 56 -15.07 -0.71 3.11
CA GLY A 56 -13.77 -0.43 3.71
C GLY A 56 -12.64 -1.12 2.94
N LEU A 57 -12.79 -2.40 2.58
CA LEU A 57 -11.79 -3.16 1.85
C LEU A 57 -11.56 -2.59 0.44
N VAL A 58 -12.61 -2.15 -0.25
CA VAL A 58 -12.47 -1.46 -1.54
C VAL A 58 -11.72 -0.13 -1.37
N ALA A 59 -12.08 0.67 -0.36
CA ALA A 59 -11.42 1.94 -0.09
C ALA A 59 -9.94 1.76 0.28
N PHE A 60 -9.61 0.81 1.16
CA PHE A 60 -8.23 0.51 1.54
C PHE A 60 -7.41 -0.04 0.37
N THR A 61 -8.02 -0.86 -0.49
CA THR A 61 -7.38 -1.34 -1.73
C THR A 61 -7.04 -0.16 -2.65
N PHE A 62 -7.98 0.76 -2.86
CA PHE A 62 -7.74 1.96 -3.67
C PHE A 62 -6.59 2.82 -3.10
N VAL A 63 -6.56 3.01 -1.78
CA VAL A 63 -5.48 3.74 -1.11
C VAL A 63 -4.13 3.03 -1.27
N ALA A 64 -4.08 1.70 -1.10
CA ALA A 64 -2.87 0.91 -1.27
C ALA A 64 -2.31 1.03 -2.70
N PHE A 65 -3.17 1.00 -3.71
CA PHE A 65 -2.77 1.25 -5.10
C PHE A 65 -2.28 2.67 -5.32
N LYS A 66 -2.96 3.68 -4.76
CA LYS A 66 -2.54 5.09 -4.86
C LYS A 66 -1.14 5.31 -4.25
N MET A 67 -0.87 4.72 -3.09
CA MET A 67 0.44 4.77 -2.44
C MET A 67 1.51 4.06 -3.27
N THR A 68 1.19 2.87 -3.80
CA THR A 68 2.10 2.12 -4.68
C THR A 68 2.45 2.91 -5.94
N ASN A 69 1.47 3.59 -6.54
CA ASN A 69 1.68 4.44 -7.72
C ASN A 69 2.51 5.69 -7.41
N ALA A 70 2.32 6.31 -6.25
CA ALA A 70 3.19 7.42 -5.81
C ALA A 70 4.64 6.96 -5.65
N LEU A 71 4.86 5.75 -5.13
CA LEU A 71 6.18 5.14 -5.03
C LEU A 71 6.79 4.79 -6.39
N ASN A 72 5.98 4.33 -7.35
CA ASN A 72 6.41 4.13 -8.75
C ASN A 72 6.91 5.42 -9.38
N ARG A 73 6.15 6.52 -9.24
CA ARG A 73 6.55 7.83 -9.76
C ARG A 73 7.87 8.32 -9.18
N LYS A 74 8.11 8.09 -7.90
CA LYS A 74 9.41 8.41 -7.26
C LYS A 74 10.55 7.59 -7.84
N ALA A 75 10.34 6.29 -8.08
CA ALA A 75 11.33 5.43 -8.71
C ALA A 75 11.61 5.82 -10.16
N GLU A 76 10.58 6.22 -10.91
CA GLU A 76 10.72 6.71 -12.29
C GLU A 76 11.49 8.03 -12.36
N ALA A 77 11.22 8.98 -11.45
CA ALA A 77 11.98 10.22 -11.35
C ALA A 77 13.47 9.95 -11.09
N ALA A 78 13.77 9.11 -10.09
CA ALA A 78 15.14 8.70 -9.79
C ALA A 78 15.83 7.96 -10.96
N ARG A 79 15.06 7.22 -11.78
CA ARG A 79 15.59 6.58 -13.00
C ARG A 79 15.99 7.62 -14.04
N ARG A 80 15.19 8.66 -14.25
CA ARG A 80 15.48 9.74 -15.21
C ARG A 80 16.71 10.55 -14.78
N GLU A 81 16.80 10.88 -13.50
CA GLU A 81 17.97 11.54 -12.91
C GLU A 81 19.25 10.69 -13.11
N ALA A 82 19.17 9.37 -12.89
CA ALA A 82 20.31 8.48 -13.05
C ALA A 82 20.72 8.24 -14.52
N LEU A 83 19.78 8.30 -15.46
CA LEU A 83 20.03 8.16 -16.91
C LEU A 83 20.42 9.47 -17.58
N GLY A 84 20.28 10.61 -16.90
CA GLY A 84 20.55 11.93 -17.48
C GLY A 84 19.51 12.39 -18.50
N ASP A 85 18.30 11.79 -18.50
CA ASP A 85 17.21 12.16 -19.42
C ASP A 85 16.72 13.60 -19.20
N ASP A 86 17.01 14.22 -18.05
CA ASP A 86 16.69 15.63 -17.73
C ASP A 86 17.75 16.65 -18.26
N LEU A 87 18.82 16.17 -18.92
CA LEU A 87 19.91 16.99 -19.47
C LEU A 87 19.81 17.22 -21.00
N MET A 88 18.75 16.73 -21.66
CA MET A 88 18.39 17.03 -23.06
C MET A 88 17.05 17.77 -23.14
#